data_AF-A0A520HZ29-F1
#
_entry.id   AF-A0A520HZ29-F1
#
_cell.length_a   1.000
_cell.length_b   1.000
_cell.length_c   1.000
_cell.angle_alpha   90.00
_cell.angle_beta   90.00
_cell.angle_gamma   90.00
#
_symmetry.space_group_name_H-M   'P 1'
#
loop_
_entity.id
_entity.type
_entity.pdbx_description
1 polymer ?
#
loop_
_entity_poly.entity_id
_entity_poly.type
_entity_poly.pdbx_seq_one_letter_code
_entity_poly.pdbx_strand_id
1 'polypeptide(L)'
;YNSAGGSSGSRPKIAIDNIQLVAAGNACITPATSPLSLTFTNITATSVQGSFSASIPAADEYLVVATIYGSLSSYPVDGNIYKLVPINQYRALFDTGESEEMIFQMYYNSKKGEFSDYYGHIMTYYLTNPYTDRGNLSLAVPKSKILEIYPDYARDKSDKRVAEFFQSIDFSVGGSELRPVFPDPLQNGERAIMFAKFRKVKDRSYNLMDAPVPIFRYADILLLKAEADARLGRVTEALENLNKIRSRAGIPVFTRDDAPTVIEEVLEERRRELIGEFHRVYDLVRLGRLHEFNSFVTAQGEKDGAGFFPVSDEAFANNPNMEQTYYWQFNQ
;
A
#
# COMPACT_ATOMS: atom_id res chain seq x y z
N TYR A 1 -23.50 -24.61 -4.20
CA TYR A 1 -23.64 -26.07 -4.10
C TYR A 1 -22.74 -26.68 -5.16
N ASN A 2 -21.85 -27.60 -4.78
CA ASN A 2 -21.10 -28.40 -5.72
C ASN A 2 -22.06 -29.37 -6.41
N SER A 3 -22.16 -29.28 -7.72
CA SER A 3 -22.58 -30.39 -8.55
C SER A 3 -21.73 -30.41 -9.80
N ALA A 4 -20.96 -31.49 -9.94
CA ALA A 4 -20.32 -32.02 -11.15
C ALA A 4 -19.48 -31.03 -11.98
N GLY A 5 -18.17 -31.29 -12.00
CA GLY A 5 -17.18 -30.49 -12.71
C GLY A 5 -17.49 -30.30 -14.20
N GLY A 6 -17.41 -29.04 -14.63
CA GLY A 6 -17.24 -28.63 -16.02
C GLY A 6 -15.87 -27.95 -16.19
N SER A 7 -15.16 -28.30 -17.25
CA SER A 7 -13.78 -27.94 -17.56
C SER A 7 -13.56 -26.51 -18.09
N SER A 8 -14.41 -25.55 -17.71
CA SER A 8 -14.29 -24.15 -18.12
C SER A 8 -14.81 -23.23 -17.01
N GLY A 9 -13.97 -22.93 -16.03
CA GLY A 9 -14.32 -22.06 -14.92
C GLY A 9 -14.35 -20.59 -15.30
N SER A 10 -15.52 -20.06 -15.69
CA SER A 10 -15.79 -18.63 -15.59
C SER A 10 -16.27 -18.35 -14.17
N ARG A 11 -15.45 -17.65 -13.37
CA ARG A 11 -15.88 -17.13 -12.06
C ARG A 11 -16.81 -15.93 -12.31
N PRO A 12 -17.90 -15.75 -11.54
CA PRO A 12 -18.76 -14.57 -11.70
C PRO A 12 -17.93 -13.31 -11.43
N LYS A 13 -17.74 -12.50 -12.46
CA LYS A 13 -17.16 -11.16 -12.37
C LYS A 13 -18.20 -10.24 -11.74
N ILE A 14 -17.84 -9.52 -10.69
CA ILE A 14 -18.51 -8.26 -10.37
C ILE A 14 -18.23 -7.32 -11.55
N ALA A 15 -19.27 -6.92 -12.27
CA ALA A 15 -19.20 -5.86 -13.28
C ALA A 15 -19.84 -4.62 -12.65
N ILE A 16 -19.05 -3.56 -12.48
CA ILE A 16 -19.55 -2.24 -12.12
C ILE A 16 -19.62 -1.47 -13.43
N ASP A 17 -20.78 -1.50 -14.08
CA ASP A 17 -21.10 -0.64 -15.24
C ASP A 17 -22.03 0.50 -14.78
N ASN A 18 -21.86 1.70 -15.38
CA ASN A 18 -22.58 2.96 -15.11
C ASN A 18 -22.17 3.77 -13.87
N ILE A 19 -20.88 4.09 -13.72
CA ILE A 19 -20.48 5.19 -12.82
C ILE A 19 -20.65 6.53 -13.57
N GLN A 20 -21.65 7.33 -13.19
CA GLN A 20 -21.69 8.75 -13.55
C GLN A 20 -21.07 9.58 -12.43
N LEU A 21 -19.98 10.29 -12.74
CA LEU A 21 -19.38 11.28 -11.85
C LEU A 21 -20.10 12.61 -12.01
N VAL A 22 -21.02 12.91 -11.10
CA VAL A 22 -21.58 14.25 -10.93
C VAL A 22 -20.73 14.98 -9.90
N ALA A 23 -20.33 16.23 -10.19
CA ALA A 23 -19.60 17.07 -9.23
C ALA A 23 -20.32 17.03 -7.87
N ALA A 24 -19.58 16.78 -6.79
CA ALA A 24 -20.15 16.68 -5.45
C ALA A 24 -20.93 17.96 -5.13
N GLY A 25 -22.25 17.86 -5.16
CA GLY A 25 -23.13 18.79 -4.48
C GLY A 25 -22.79 18.80 -2.99
N ASN A 26 -23.27 19.84 -2.28
CA ASN A 26 -23.13 20.10 -0.85
C ASN A 26 -22.67 18.88 -0.01
N ALA A 27 -21.63 19.07 0.82
CA ALA A 27 -21.10 18.05 1.72
C ALA A 27 -22.19 17.17 2.33
N CYS A 28 -22.05 15.84 2.21
CA CYS A 28 -22.99 14.87 2.74
C CYS A 28 -23.34 15.20 4.20
N ILE A 29 -24.63 15.25 4.53
CA ILE A 29 -25.06 15.50 5.89
C ILE A 29 -24.81 14.22 6.70
N THR A 30 -23.99 14.31 7.74
CA THR A 30 -23.74 13.19 8.65
C THR A 30 -25.06 12.64 9.18
N PRO A 31 -25.37 11.35 8.97
CA PRO A 31 -26.58 10.75 9.51
C PRO A 31 -26.60 10.84 11.05
N ALA A 32 -27.73 11.29 11.63
CA ALA A 32 -27.86 11.42 13.08
C ALA A 32 -28.26 10.10 13.76
N THR A 33 -28.75 9.13 12.99
CA THR A 33 -29.13 7.80 13.47
C THR A 33 -28.52 6.71 12.59
N SER A 34 -28.32 5.51 13.15
CA SER A 34 -27.94 4.34 12.35
C SER A 34 -29.15 3.76 11.62
N PRO A 35 -28.96 3.13 10.44
CA PRO A 35 -30.00 2.34 9.79
C PRO A 35 -30.41 1.16 10.69
N LEU A 36 -31.68 0.76 10.62
CA LEU A 36 -32.27 -0.27 11.47
C LEU A 36 -32.97 -1.34 10.64
N SER A 37 -33.29 -2.48 11.27
CA SER A 37 -34.20 -3.48 10.71
C SER A 37 -33.75 -4.07 9.37
N LEU A 38 -32.45 -4.32 9.19
CA LEU A 38 -31.97 -5.06 8.02
C LEU A 38 -32.55 -6.47 8.02
N THR A 39 -33.34 -6.76 7.00
CA THR A 39 -33.97 -8.06 6.76
C THR A 39 -33.55 -8.55 5.39
N PHE A 40 -33.25 -9.84 5.28
CA PHE A 40 -33.01 -10.49 4.00
C PHE A 40 -34.21 -11.38 3.68
N THR A 41 -34.66 -11.32 2.43
CA THR A 41 -35.84 -12.07 1.98
C THR A 41 -35.43 -13.12 0.96
N ASN A 42 -35.36 -12.74 -0.31
CA ASN A 42 -35.11 -13.67 -1.40
C ASN A 42 -33.61 -13.95 -1.52
N ILE A 43 -33.18 -15.11 -1.01
CA ILE A 43 -31.80 -15.57 -1.04
C ILE A 43 -31.67 -16.66 -2.11
N THR A 44 -30.83 -16.42 -3.11
CA THR A 44 -30.43 -17.41 -4.10
C THR A 44 -28.94 -17.74 -3.95
N ALA A 45 -28.41 -18.62 -4.79
CA ALA A 45 -26.99 -18.93 -4.81
C ALA A 45 -26.10 -17.74 -5.26
N THR A 46 -26.67 -16.71 -5.90
CA THR A 46 -25.93 -15.58 -6.49
C THR A 46 -26.50 -14.21 -6.12
N SER A 47 -27.56 -14.14 -5.32
CA SER A 47 -28.17 -12.88 -4.92
C SER A 47 -28.84 -12.97 -3.55
N VAL A 48 -28.83 -11.86 -2.82
CA VAL A 48 -29.57 -11.68 -1.57
C VAL A 48 -30.35 -10.38 -1.69
N GLN A 49 -31.67 -10.46 -1.68
CA GLN A 49 -32.51 -9.27 -1.55
C GLN A 49 -32.64 -8.91 -0.07
N GLY A 50 -32.47 -7.62 0.25
CA GLY A 50 -32.65 -7.11 1.60
C GLY A 50 -33.40 -5.78 1.63
N SER A 51 -33.98 -5.49 2.79
CA SER A 51 -34.62 -4.21 3.08
C SER A 51 -34.22 -3.74 4.48
N PHE A 52 -34.13 -2.43 4.69
CA PHE A 52 -33.80 -1.82 5.98
C PHE A 52 -34.48 -0.46 6.09
N SER A 53 -34.57 0.06 7.31
CA SER A 53 -34.95 1.44 7.57
C SER A 53 -33.73 2.33 7.47
N ALA A 54 -33.74 3.29 6.55
CA ALA A 54 -32.64 4.24 6.36
C ALA A 54 -32.37 5.05 7.65
N SER A 55 -31.13 5.52 7.76
CA SER A 55 -30.75 6.54 8.74
C SER A 55 -31.53 7.84 8.51
N ILE A 56 -31.58 8.71 9.53
CA ILE A 56 -32.15 10.05 9.40
C ILE A 56 -31.07 11.08 9.79
N PRO A 57 -30.66 11.99 8.89
CA PRO A 57 -30.93 11.98 7.44
C PRO A 57 -30.46 10.70 6.73
N ALA A 58 -31.05 10.40 5.58
CA ALA A 58 -30.67 9.25 4.77
C ALA A 58 -29.21 9.40 4.30
N ALA A 59 -28.43 8.32 4.39
CA ALA A 59 -27.10 8.27 3.82
C ALA A 59 -27.20 7.99 2.31
N ASP A 60 -26.22 8.47 1.55
CA ASP A 60 -26.15 8.22 0.10
C ASP A 60 -25.88 6.74 -0.20
N GLU A 61 -25.07 6.08 0.64
CA GLU A 61 -24.71 4.68 0.50
C GLU A 61 -24.67 3.96 1.85
N TYR A 62 -24.84 2.64 1.83
CA TYR A 62 -24.80 1.78 3.01
C TYR A 62 -23.89 0.57 2.75
N LEU A 63 -22.93 0.33 3.66
CA LEU A 63 -22.11 -0.87 3.65
C LEU A 63 -22.77 -1.97 4.49
N VAL A 64 -23.09 -3.11 3.87
CA VAL A 64 -23.57 -4.30 4.57
C VAL A 64 -22.39 -5.22 4.87
N VAL A 65 -22.06 -5.37 6.14
CA VAL A 65 -21.00 -6.28 6.60
C VAL A 65 -21.63 -7.60 7.08
N ALA A 66 -21.35 -8.69 6.36
CA ALA A 66 -21.76 -10.02 6.79
C ALA A 66 -20.70 -10.64 7.70
N THR A 67 -21.14 -11.23 8.82
CA THR A 67 -20.27 -11.94 9.76
C THR A 67 -20.91 -13.27 10.15
N ILE A 68 -20.09 -14.30 10.36
CA ILE A 68 -20.53 -15.59 10.91
C ILE A 68 -20.64 -15.57 12.44
N TYR A 69 -20.20 -14.48 13.08
CA TYR A 69 -20.23 -14.30 14.53
C TYR A 69 -21.53 -13.63 14.96
N GLY A 70 -22.11 -14.07 16.07
CA GLY A 70 -23.41 -13.60 16.56
C GLY A 70 -23.47 -12.13 17.00
N SER A 71 -22.32 -11.45 17.08
CA SER A 71 -22.20 -10.03 17.39
C SER A 71 -20.89 -9.48 16.81
N LEU A 72 -20.88 -8.20 16.42
CA LEU A 72 -19.63 -7.49 16.17
C LEU A 72 -18.93 -7.23 17.51
N SER A 73 -17.62 -7.44 17.55
CA SER A 73 -16.78 -7.10 18.69
C SER A 73 -15.87 -5.92 18.33
N SER A 74 -15.31 -5.24 19.33
CA SER A 74 -14.25 -4.24 19.10
C SER A 74 -12.92 -4.87 18.67
N TYR A 75 -12.82 -6.21 18.69
CA TYR A 75 -11.65 -6.94 18.22
C TYR A 75 -11.82 -7.35 16.75
N PRO A 76 -10.70 -7.42 16.00
CA PRO A 76 -10.65 -8.08 14.71
C PRO A 76 -11.27 -9.48 14.74
N VAL A 77 -11.79 -9.91 13.58
CA VAL A 77 -12.53 -11.17 13.43
C VAL A 77 -11.69 -12.40 13.78
N ASP A 78 -10.37 -12.30 13.60
CA ASP A 78 -9.40 -13.33 13.97
C ASP A 78 -9.05 -13.35 15.47
N GLY A 79 -9.60 -12.42 16.27
CA GLY A 79 -9.35 -12.26 17.69
C GLY A 79 -7.97 -11.64 18.03
N ASN A 80 -7.19 -11.24 17.03
CA ASN A 80 -5.85 -10.72 17.23
C ASN A 80 -5.87 -9.23 17.54
N ILE A 81 -5.04 -8.79 18.49
CA ILE A 81 -4.83 -7.37 18.79
C ILE A 81 -3.57 -6.92 18.05
N TYR A 82 -3.76 -6.15 16.98
CA TYR A 82 -2.65 -5.61 16.21
C TYR A 82 -1.99 -4.43 16.92
N LYS A 83 -0.65 -4.38 16.91
CA LYS A 83 0.17 -3.37 17.57
C LYS A 83 1.37 -2.98 16.70
N LEU A 84 1.87 -1.77 16.92
CA LEU A 84 3.14 -1.37 16.32
C LEU A 84 4.27 -2.16 16.98
N VAL A 85 5.10 -2.80 16.17
CA VAL A 85 6.32 -3.42 16.65
C VAL A 85 7.34 -2.33 16.97
N PRO A 86 8.05 -2.45 18.12
CA PRO A 86 9.15 -1.56 18.47
C PRO A 86 10.18 -1.46 17.35
N ILE A 87 10.74 -0.27 17.12
CA ILE A 87 11.62 -0.04 15.95
C ILE A 87 12.85 -0.97 15.91
N ASN A 88 13.39 -1.34 17.08
CA ASN A 88 14.52 -2.27 17.19
C ASN A 88 14.17 -3.73 16.89
N GLN A 89 12.89 -4.06 16.76
CA GLN A 89 12.37 -5.36 16.33
C GLN A 89 11.74 -5.30 14.95
N TYR A 90 11.75 -4.13 14.29
CA TYR A 90 11.10 -3.91 13.01
C TYR A 90 11.65 -4.85 11.94
N ARG A 91 12.96 -5.12 11.96
CA ARG A 91 13.61 -6.10 11.09
C ARG A 91 12.95 -7.48 11.12
N ALA A 92 12.49 -7.94 12.29
CA ALA A 92 11.87 -9.26 12.43
C ALA A 92 10.57 -9.38 11.61
N LEU A 93 9.84 -8.28 11.42
CA LEU A 93 8.65 -8.23 10.55
C LEU A 93 8.94 -8.77 9.15
N PHE A 94 10.11 -8.43 8.61
CA PHE A 94 10.52 -8.71 7.25
C PHE A 94 11.40 -9.96 7.12
N ASP A 95 11.83 -10.54 8.24
CA ASP A 95 12.63 -11.75 8.25
C ASP A 95 11.77 -13.00 8.55
N THR A 96 10.76 -12.89 9.43
CA THR A 96 9.92 -14.03 9.84
C THR A 96 8.47 -13.89 9.40
N GLY A 97 7.93 -12.67 9.36
CA GLY A 97 6.56 -12.41 8.92
C GLY A 97 5.49 -12.71 9.96
N GLU A 98 5.82 -13.30 11.10
CA GLU A 98 4.89 -13.49 12.20
C GLU A 98 5.01 -12.32 13.16
N SER A 99 3.98 -11.48 13.22
CA SER A 99 4.01 -10.28 14.05
C SER A 99 2.64 -9.74 14.41
N GLU A 100 2.56 -9.10 15.58
CA GLU A 100 1.42 -8.27 15.99
C GLU A 100 1.20 -7.04 15.08
N GLU A 101 2.14 -6.65 14.21
CA GLU A 101 1.92 -5.55 13.26
C GLU A 101 1.36 -6.05 11.91
N MET A 102 1.56 -7.32 11.55
CA MET A 102 1.24 -7.85 10.22
C MET A 102 -0.19 -8.36 10.14
N ILE A 103 -1.01 -7.76 9.27
CA ILE A 103 -2.43 -8.13 9.07
C ILE A 103 -2.56 -9.10 7.90
N PHE A 104 -1.93 -8.76 6.77
CA PHE A 104 -1.92 -9.60 5.58
C PHE A 104 -0.60 -9.46 4.84
N GLN A 105 -0.05 -10.59 4.41
CA GLN A 105 1.22 -10.65 3.72
C GLN A 105 1.28 -11.83 2.78
N MET A 106 2.15 -11.71 1.78
CA MET A 106 2.51 -12.79 0.88
C MET A 106 3.91 -13.25 1.20
N TYR A 107 4.17 -14.55 1.17
CA TYR A 107 5.52 -15.07 1.37
C TYR A 107 6.15 -15.39 0.02
N TYR A 108 7.40 -14.96 -0.16
CA TYR A 108 8.27 -15.51 -1.20
C TYR A 108 9.22 -16.50 -0.56
N ASN A 109 9.13 -17.78 -0.96
CA ASN A 109 10.00 -18.83 -0.48
C ASN A 109 10.74 -19.53 -1.62
N SER A 110 12.02 -19.20 -1.76
CA SER A 110 12.90 -19.79 -2.79
C SER A 110 12.94 -21.32 -2.76
N LYS A 111 12.79 -21.96 -1.58
CA LYS A 111 12.77 -23.42 -1.43
C LYS A 111 11.51 -24.08 -2.00
N LYS A 112 10.44 -23.30 -2.18
CA LYS A 112 9.19 -23.75 -2.81
C LYS A 112 9.16 -23.46 -4.32
N GLY A 113 10.27 -22.98 -4.89
CA GLY A 113 10.32 -22.53 -6.28
C GLY A 113 9.77 -21.12 -6.49
N GLU A 114 9.41 -20.42 -5.41
CA GLU A 114 9.03 -19.00 -5.44
C GLU A 114 10.31 -18.16 -5.36
N PHE A 115 11.08 -18.16 -6.45
CA PHE A 115 12.26 -17.30 -6.57
C PHE A 115 12.01 -16.23 -7.62
N SER A 116 12.49 -15.03 -7.33
CA SER A 116 12.75 -14.02 -8.34
C SER A 116 14.21 -14.14 -8.75
N ASP A 117 14.47 -14.30 -10.04
CA ASP A 117 15.80 -14.02 -10.57
C ASP A 117 15.98 -12.50 -10.80
N TYR A 118 17.12 -12.10 -11.36
CA TYR A 118 17.39 -10.70 -11.72
C TYR A 118 16.33 -10.09 -12.67
N TYR A 119 15.56 -10.93 -13.38
CA TYR A 119 14.64 -10.54 -14.45
C TYR A 119 13.15 -10.68 -14.08
N GLY A 120 12.80 -11.25 -12.93
CA GLY A 120 11.43 -11.70 -12.62
C GLY A 120 10.88 -11.32 -11.24
N HIS A 121 11.36 -10.27 -10.59
CA HIS A 121 10.76 -9.84 -9.32
C HIS A 121 9.51 -9.04 -9.59
N ILE A 122 8.58 -9.05 -8.63
CA ILE A 122 7.40 -8.18 -8.63
C ILE A 122 7.77 -6.71 -8.93
N MET A 123 8.96 -6.23 -8.54
CA MET A 123 9.47 -4.88 -8.87
C MET A 123 9.84 -4.66 -10.32
N THR A 124 10.24 -5.69 -11.06
CA THR A 124 10.39 -5.62 -12.52
C THR A 124 9.07 -5.24 -13.17
N TYR A 125 7.95 -5.83 -12.73
CA TYR A 125 6.64 -5.57 -13.34
C TYR A 125 6.07 -4.19 -13.04
N TYR A 126 6.41 -3.60 -11.89
CA TYR A 126 5.93 -2.26 -11.51
C TYR A 126 6.85 -1.11 -11.95
N LEU A 127 8.14 -1.36 -12.22
CA LEU A 127 9.11 -0.30 -12.56
C LEU A 127 9.55 -0.30 -14.03
N THR A 128 9.29 -1.36 -14.80
CA THR A 128 9.70 -1.41 -16.22
C THR A 128 8.74 -0.72 -17.16
N ASN A 129 9.21 -0.50 -18.40
CA ASN A 129 8.53 0.08 -19.57
C ASN A 129 7.12 0.68 -19.31
N PRO A 130 6.93 2.01 -19.42
CA PRO A 130 7.83 2.98 -20.06
C PRO A 130 8.92 3.57 -19.16
N TYR A 131 8.96 3.24 -17.86
CA TYR A 131 9.71 4.05 -16.90
C TYR A 131 11.20 3.69 -16.74
N THR A 132 11.59 2.44 -16.97
CA THR A 132 13.01 2.03 -16.97
C THR A 132 13.26 0.78 -17.81
N ASP A 133 14.48 0.66 -18.34
CA ASP A 133 14.95 -0.56 -19.02
C ASP A 133 15.18 -1.67 -17.97
N ARG A 134 14.77 -2.90 -18.31
CA ARG A 134 15.00 -4.11 -17.53
C ARG A 134 16.48 -4.30 -17.16
N GLY A 135 17.41 -3.93 -18.04
CA GLY A 135 18.86 -4.04 -17.79
C GLY A 135 19.42 -3.08 -16.74
N ASN A 136 18.64 -2.05 -16.36
CA ASN A 136 19.02 -1.03 -15.38
C ASN A 136 18.22 -1.13 -14.08
N LEU A 137 17.40 -2.17 -13.91
CA LEU A 137 16.68 -2.39 -12.66
C LEU A 137 17.67 -2.64 -11.54
N SER A 138 17.64 -1.75 -10.56
CA SER A 138 18.38 -1.88 -9.33
C SER A 138 17.42 -1.66 -8.17
N LEU A 139 17.45 -2.55 -7.19
CA LEU A 139 16.87 -2.29 -5.86
C LEU A 139 17.70 -1.24 -5.09
N ALA A 140 18.76 -0.71 -5.72
CA ALA A 140 19.55 0.36 -5.14
C ALA A 140 18.72 1.63 -5.06
N VAL A 141 18.73 2.24 -3.90
CA VAL A 141 18.01 3.48 -3.62
C VAL A 141 19.05 4.60 -3.56
N PRO A 142 18.88 5.68 -4.35
CA PRO A 142 19.82 6.80 -4.30
C PRO A 142 19.92 7.38 -2.89
N LYS A 143 21.14 7.58 -2.40
CA LYS A 143 21.41 8.17 -1.08
C LYS A 143 20.74 9.52 -0.95
N SER A 144 20.84 10.34 -2.00
CA SER A 144 20.17 11.63 -2.11
C SER A 144 18.67 11.55 -1.85
N LYS A 145 17.98 10.54 -2.41
CA LYS A 145 16.54 10.34 -2.22
C LYS A 145 16.18 9.85 -0.82
N ILE A 146 17.02 9.03 -0.19
CA ILE A 146 16.83 8.65 1.21
C ILE A 146 16.95 9.89 2.10
N LEU A 147 17.98 10.71 1.91
CA LEU A 147 18.16 11.92 2.72
C LEU A 147 17.04 12.96 2.51
N GLU A 148 16.47 13.03 1.31
CA GLU A 148 15.27 13.84 1.01
C GLU A 148 14.04 13.34 1.79
N ILE A 149 13.79 12.02 1.76
CA ILE A 149 12.60 11.41 2.39
C ILE A 149 12.70 11.41 3.92
N TYR A 150 13.93 11.30 4.46
CA TYR A 150 14.21 11.21 5.89
C TYR A 150 15.05 12.41 6.37
N PRO A 151 14.45 13.62 6.44
CA PRO A 151 15.19 14.84 6.81
C PRO A 151 15.74 14.79 8.24
N ASP A 152 15.06 14.12 9.17
CA ASP A 152 15.54 13.92 10.54
C ASP A 152 16.82 13.04 10.54
N TYR A 153 16.87 11.98 9.73
CA TYR A 153 18.10 11.21 9.57
C TYR A 153 19.23 12.05 8.93
N ALA A 154 18.90 12.84 7.91
CA ALA A 154 19.88 13.71 7.24
C ALA A 154 20.50 14.75 8.19
N ARG A 155 19.70 15.26 9.13
CA ARG A 155 20.13 16.26 10.11
C ARG A 155 21.01 15.68 11.20
N ASP A 156 20.58 14.59 11.83
CA ASP A 156 21.20 14.10 13.08
C ASP A 156 21.15 12.58 13.25
N LYS A 157 20.76 11.83 12.21
CA LYS A 157 20.59 10.37 12.22
C LYS A 157 19.55 9.87 13.25
N SER A 158 18.63 10.72 13.71
CA SER A 158 17.62 10.34 14.72
C SER A 158 16.52 9.42 14.20
N ASP A 159 16.17 9.50 12.91
CA ASP A 159 15.14 8.62 12.34
C ASP A 159 15.66 7.18 12.23
N LYS A 160 15.23 6.35 13.16
CA LYS A 160 15.69 4.97 13.32
C LYS A 160 15.24 4.07 12.17
N ARG A 161 14.25 4.49 11.36
CA ARG A 161 13.78 3.72 10.20
C ARG A 161 14.88 3.51 9.17
N VAL A 162 15.78 4.46 8.99
CA VAL A 162 16.81 4.35 7.93
C VAL A 162 17.70 3.14 8.15
N ALA A 163 18.10 2.84 9.39
CA ALA A 163 18.87 1.66 9.75
C ALA A 163 18.10 0.34 9.56
N GLU A 164 16.78 0.37 9.71
CA GLU A 164 15.93 -0.83 9.62
C GLU A 164 15.45 -1.10 8.19
N PHE A 165 15.27 -0.05 7.38
CA PHE A 165 14.63 -0.11 6.06
C PHE A 165 15.65 -0.23 4.93
N PHE A 166 16.90 0.21 5.17
CA PHE A 166 17.97 0.20 4.18
C PHE A 166 19.20 -0.54 4.69
N GLN A 167 19.98 -1.07 3.75
CA GLN A 167 21.22 -1.75 4.05
C GLN A 167 22.29 -1.37 3.02
N SER A 168 23.47 -1.00 3.49
CA SER A 168 24.66 -0.84 2.65
C SER A 168 25.27 -2.20 2.35
N ILE A 169 25.55 -2.45 1.07
CA ILE A 169 26.14 -3.70 0.57
C ILE A 169 27.51 -3.43 -0.01
N ASP A 170 28.48 -4.25 0.36
CA ASP A 170 29.75 -4.27 -0.33
C ASP A 170 29.69 -5.29 -1.47
N PHE A 171 29.69 -4.82 -2.73
CA PHE A 171 29.71 -5.71 -3.89
C PHE A 171 31.13 -6.16 -4.27
N SER A 172 32.17 -5.65 -3.61
CA SER A 172 33.55 -6.06 -3.87
C SER A 172 33.89 -7.43 -3.26
N VAL A 173 33.10 -7.89 -2.28
CA VAL A 173 33.22 -9.24 -1.70
C VAL A 173 32.60 -10.31 -2.61
N GLY A 174 33.35 -11.39 -2.80
CA GLY A 174 32.98 -12.51 -3.66
C GLY A 174 31.70 -13.21 -3.20
N GLY A 175 30.98 -13.87 -4.12
CA GLY A 175 29.70 -14.55 -3.83
C GLY A 175 29.78 -15.72 -2.83
N SER A 176 30.98 -16.17 -2.49
CA SER A 176 31.24 -17.19 -1.45
C SER A 176 31.43 -16.60 -0.04
N GLU A 177 31.59 -15.28 0.08
CA GLU A 177 31.86 -14.59 1.33
C GLU A 177 30.57 -14.00 1.94
N LEU A 178 30.51 -13.96 3.27
CA LEU A 178 29.45 -13.23 3.97
C LEU A 178 29.72 -11.73 3.77
N ARG A 179 28.82 -11.03 3.08
CA ARG A 179 29.02 -9.59 2.88
C ARG A 179 28.77 -8.85 4.19
N PRO A 180 29.61 -7.84 4.54
CA PRO A 180 29.48 -7.11 5.78
C PRO A 180 28.19 -6.27 5.78
N VAL A 181 27.59 -6.12 6.96
CA VAL A 181 26.52 -5.15 7.22
C VAL A 181 27.15 -3.95 7.92
N PHE A 182 27.07 -2.79 7.28
CA PHE A 182 27.68 -1.57 7.81
C PHE A 182 26.82 -0.93 8.89
N PRO A 183 27.43 -0.30 9.93
CA PRO A 183 26.69 0.42 10.95
C PRO A 183 25.85 1.58 10.41
N ASP A 184 26.36 2.31 9.40
CA ASP A 184 25.59 3.31 8.67
C ASP A 184 25.11 2.69 7.34
N PRO A 185 23.80 2.53 7.12
CA PRO A 185 23.26 1.95 5.89
C PRO A 185 23.53 2.82 4.65
N LEU A 186 24.00 4.07 4.82
CA LEU A 186 24.35 4.98 3.74
C LEU A 186 25.88 5.20 3.59
N GLN A 187 26.68 4.31 4.19
CA GLN A 187 28.15 4.41 4.20
C GLN A 187 28.77 4.30 2.79
N ASN A 188 28.25 3.41 1.95
CA ASN A 188 28.78 3.18 0.60
C ASN A 188 28.14 4.11 -0.44
N GLY A 189 28.58 3.99 -1.69
CA GLY A 189 28.00 4.72 -2.83
C GLY A 189 26.55 4.32 -3.12
N GLU A 190 25.83 5.15 -3.88
CA GLU A 190 24.40 4.98 -4.11
C GLU A 190 24.02 3.61 -4.69
N ARG A 191 24.88 3.02 -5.53
CA ARG A 191 24.68 1.69 -6.11
C ARG A 191 24.71 0.54 -5.10
N ALA A 192 25.13 0.81 -3.87
CA ALA A 192 25.30 -0.16 -2.79
C ALA A 192 24.19 -0.11 -1.72
N ILE A 193 23.24 0.82 -1.79
CA ILE A 193 22.22 0.98 -0.74
C ILE A 193 20.94 0.30 -1.19
N MET A 194 20.50 -0.75 -0.50
CA MET A 194 19.36 -1.58 -0.91
C MET A 194 18.22 -1.53 0.11
N PHE A 195 16.99 -1.82 -0.32
CA PHE A 195 15.88 -2.08 0.62
C PHE A 195 16.15 -3.34 1.44
N ALA A 196 16.20 -3.18 2.76
CA ALA A 196 16.33 -4.31 3.68
C ALA A 196 15.02 -5.11 3.76
N LYS A 197 13.86 -4.46 3.65
CA LYS A 197 12.51 -5.05 3.84
C LYS A 197 12.21 -6.30 3.00
N PHE A 198 12.92 -6.52 1.91
CA PHE A 198 12.66 -7.65 1.01
C PHE A 198 13.76 -8.72 0.99
N ARG A 199 14.66 -8.65 1.96
CA ARG A 199 15.89 -9.42 1.95
C ARG A 199 16.09 -10.09 3.28
N LYS A 200 16.26 -11.40 3.29
CA LYS A 200 16.62 -12.12 4.51
C LYS A 200 17.95 -11.61 5.04
N VAL A 201 18.00 -11.30 6.34
CA VAL A 201 19.28 -11.08 7.00
C VAL A 201 20.09 -12.37 6.91
N LYS A 202 21.34 -12.27 6.41
CA LYS A 202 22.40 -13.30 6.51
C LYS A 202 22.44 -14.42 5.45
N ASP A 203 22.21 -14.12 4.16
CA ASP A 203 22.58 -15.05 3.07
C ASP A 203 23.63 -14.46 2.11
N ARG A 204 24.47 -15.35 1.57
CA ARG A 204 25.54 -15.12 0.58
C ARG A 204 25.01 -14.65 -0.77
N SER A 205 23.72 -14.82 -1.04
CA SER A 205 23.04 -14.34 -2.25
C SER A 205 22.17 -13.14 -1.93
N TYR A 206 22.63 -11.95 -2.29
CA TYR A 206 21.89 -10.69 -2.09
C TYR A 206 20.80 -10.49 -3.17
N ASN A 207 20.66 -11.49 -4.05
CA ASN A 207 19.95 -11.39 -5.33
C ASN A 207 18.56 -12.03 -5.31
N LEU A 208 18.17 -12.67 -4.19
CA LEU A 208 16.91 -13.42 -4.10
C LEU A 208 15.99 -12.81 -3.05
N MET A 209 14.73 -12.59 -3.46
CA MET A 209 13.63 -12.29 -2.56
C MET A 209 13.26 -13.58 -1.82
N ASP A 210 13.50 -13.62 -0.50
CA ASP A 210 13.10 -14.71 0.41
C ASP A 210 12.62 -14.08 1.72
N ALA A 211 11.43 -13.51 1.69
CA ALA A 211 10.89 -12.72 2.78
C ALA A 211 9.35 -12.64 2.72
N PRO A 212 8.68 -12.44 3.87
CA PRO A 212 7.33 -11.91 3.90
C PRO A 212 7.27 -10.52 3.24
N VAL A 213 6.29 -10.34 2.37
CA VAL A 213 5.95 -9.08 1.71
C VAL A 213 4.65 -8.59 2.32
N PRO A 214 4.68 -7.53 3.14
CA PRO A 214 3.46 -6.99 3.72
C PRO A 214 2.57 -6.43 2.62
N ILE A 215 1.29 -6.76 2.69
CA ILE A 215 0.23 -6.13 1.90
C ILE A 215 -0.56 -5.18 2.79
N PHE A 216 -0.90 -5.62 4.00
CA PHE A 216 -1.51 -4.78 5.03
C PHE A 216 -0.82 -4.99 6.37
N ARG A 217 -0.51 -3.88 7.05
CA ARG A 217 0.01 -3.87 8.41
C ARG A 217 -0.56 -2.73 9.22
N TYR A 218 -0.50 -2.83 10.53
CA TYR A 218 -1.18 -1.91 11.43
C TYR A 218 -0.77 -0.45 11.26
N ALA A 219 0.50 -0.17 10.92
CA ALA A 219 0.94 1.21 10.66
C ALA A 219 0.22 1.85 9.46
N ASP A 220 -0.06 1.09 8.39
CA ASP A 220 -0.83 1.59 7.24
C ASP A 220 -2.25 1.97 7.68
N ILE A 221 -2.90 1.12 8.49
CA ILE A 221 -4.23 1.37 9.04
C ILE A 221 -4.25 2.62 9.92
N LEU A 222 -3.25 2.80 10.79
CA LEU A 222 -3.14 4.00 11.64
C LEU A 222 -3.01 5.27 10.80
N LEU A 223 -2.18 5.26 9.75
CA LEU A 223 -1.98 6.41 8.89
C LEU A 223 -3.17 6.68 7.97
N LEU A 224 -3.83 5.63 7.46
CA LEU A 224 -5.07 5.76 6.70
C LEU A 224 -6.19 6.36 7.58
N LYS A 225 -6.30 5.90 8.83
CA LYS A 225 -7.22 6.48 9.81
C LYS A 225 -6.86 7.93 10.14
N ALA A 226 -5.57 8.25 10.31
CA ALA A 226 -5.13 9.61 10.56
C ALA A 226 -5.52 10.56 9.41
N GLU A 227 -5.35 10.12 8.16
CA GLU A 227 -5.77 10.89 7.00
C GLU A 227 -7.30 11.11 7.00
N ALA A 228 -8.08 10.05 7.22
CA ALA A 228 -9.53 10.12 7.25
C ALA A 228 -10.04 11.04 8.37
N ASP A 229 -9.46 10.93 9.57
CA ASP A 229 -9.79 11.78 10.71
C ASP A 229 -9.48 13.26 10.40
N ALA A 230 -8.30 13.57 9.84
CA ALA A 230 -7.94 14.94 9.47
C ALA A 230 -8.88 15.53 8.41
N ARG A 231 -9.25 14.74 7.38
CA ARG A 231 -10.22 15.14 6.35
C ARG A 231 -11.63 15.38 6.88
N LEU A 232 -11.99 14.71 7.96
CA LEU A 232 -13.28 14.86 8.65
C LEU A 232 -13.24 15.94 9.75
N GLY A 233 -12.14 16.70 9.86
CA GLY A 233 -11.97 17.75 10.86
C GLY A 233 -11.65 17.24 12.27
N ARG A 234 -11.45 15.93 12.45
CA ARG A 234 -11.04 15.28 13.70
C ARG A 234 -9.52 15.33 13.87
N VAL A 235 -8.98 16.54 14.00
CA VAL A 235 -7.53 16.76 13.96
C VAL A 235 -6.81 16.15 15.17
N THR A 236 -7.42 16.19 16.36
CA THR A 236 -6.83 15.59 17.56
C THR A 236 -6.60 14.09 17.37
N GLU A 237 -7.60 13.36 16.87
CA GLU A 237 -7.53 11.93 16.59
C GLU A 237 -6.55 11.59 15.45
N ALA A 238 -6.43 12.48 14.46
CA ALA A 238 -5.41 12.35 13.42
C ALA A 238 -4.00 12.45 13.99
N LEU A 239 -3.74 13.45 14.82
CA LEU A 239 -2.45 13.66 15.49
C LEU A 239 -2.08 12.49 16.41
N GLU A 240 -3.04 11.91 17.11
CA GLU A 240 -2.80 10.73 17.94
C GLU A 240 -2.25 9.56 17.11
N ASN A 241 -2.85 9.27 15.96
CA ASN A 241 -2.42 8.15 15.12
C ASN A 241 -1.12 8.44 14.37
N LEU A 242 -0.94 9.66 13.86
CA LEU A 242 0.32 10.12 13.26
C LEU A 242 1.49 10.02 14.26
N ASN A 243 1.30 10.52 15.48
CA ASN A 243 2.36 10.62 16.48
C ASN A 243 2.76 9.26 17.07
N LYS A 244 1.91 8.23 17.00
CA LYS A 244 2.31 6.84 17.29
C LYS A 244 3.43 6.37 16.35
N ILE A 245 3.32 6.66 15.05
CA ILE A 245 4.33 6.28 14.05
C ILE A 245 5.62 7.08 14.25
N ARG A 246 5.50 8.40 14.39
CA ARG A 246 6.64 9.30 14.59
C ARG A 246 7.44 8.95 15.85
N SER A 247 6.73 8.72 16.95
CA SER A 247 7.33 8.32 18.23
C SER A 247 8.04 6.96 18.13
N ARG A 248 7.43 5.99 17.43
CA ARG A 248 8.07 4.69 17.16
C ARG A 248 9.36 4.86 16.35
N ALA A 249 9.34 5.70 15.31
CA ALA A 249 10.50 6.00 14.48
C ALA A 249 11.62 6.76 15.22
N GLY A 250 11.34 7.30 16.42
CA GLY A 250 12.29 8.07 17.22
C GLY A 250 12.46 9.51 16.75
N ILE A 251 11.52 10.04 15.98
CA ILE A 251 11.50 11.42 15.52
C ILE A 251 10.51 12.27 16.36
N PRO A 252 10.67 13.60 16.41
CA PRO A 252 9.80 14.47 17.21
C PRO A 252 8.32 14.31 16.83
N VAL A 253 7.43 14.43 17.81
CA VAL A 253 5.98 14.48 17.54
C VAL A 253 5.63 15.71 16.69
N PHE A 254 4.63 15.56 15.83
CA PHE A 254 4.06 16.64 15.05
C PHE A 254 3.05 17.41 15.88
N THR A 255 3.17 18.74 15.91
CA THR A 255 2.40 19.60 16.83
C THR A 255 1.51 20.62 16.12
N ARG A 256 1.56 20.72 14.79
CA ARG A 256 0.64 21.60 14.04
C ARG A 256 -0.74 20.97 14.00
N ASP A 257 -1.78 21.78 14.16
CA ASP A 257 -3.16 21.35 14.36
C ASP A 257 -4.13 21.91 13.31
N ASP A 258 -3.61 22.43 12.20
CA ASP A 258 -4.43 22.80 11.05
C ASP A 258 -4.63 21.59 10.11
N ALA A 259 -5.90 21.27 9.79
CA ALA A 259 -6.25 20.05 9.06
C ALA A 259 -5.50 19.89 7.72
N PRO A 260 -5.33 20.92 6.86
CA PRO A 260 -4.56 20.79 5.63
C PRO A 260 -3.09 20.41 5.86
N THR A 261 -2.41 21.04 6.81
CA THR A 261 -1.01 20.71 7.11
C THR A 261 -0.89 19.32 7.74
N VAL A 262 -1.85 18.92 8.58
CA VAL A 262 -1.87 17.55 9.14
C VAL A 262 -2.07 16.51 8.05
N ILE A 263 -2.95 16.76 7.06
CA ILE A 263 -3.13 15.85 5.93
C ILE A 263 -1.81 15.69 5.16
N GLU A 264 -1.14 16.79 4.79
CA GLU A 264 0.14 16.72 4.07
C GLU A 264 1.22 15.97 4.87
N GLU A 265 1.29 16.21 6.18
CA GLU A 265 2.23 15.49 7.04
C GLU A 265 1.90 13.99 7.13
N VAL A 266 0.62 13.61 7.22
CA VAL A 266 0.21 12.20 7.19
C VAL A 266 0.65 11.55 5.87
N LEU A 267 0.51 12.23 4.73
CA LEU A 267 0.91 11.70 3.43
C LEU A 267 2.43 11.54 3.31
N GLU A 268 3.22 12.46 3.86
CA GLU A 268 4.67 12.33 3.91
C GLU A 268 5.12 11.28 4.94
N GLU A 269 4.39 11.10 6.04
CA GLU A 269 4.66 10.02 7.00
C GLU A 269 4.32 8.65 6.40
N ARG A 270 3.26 8.54 5.58
CA ARG A 270 2.99 7.35 4.75
C ARG A 270 4.15 7.05 3.81
N ARG A 271 4.69 8.07 3.14
CA ARG A 271 5.86 7.92 2.23
C ARG A 271 7.08 7.36 2.96
N ARG A 272 7.37 7.86 4.16
CA ARG A 272 8.49 7.38 4.99
C ARG A 272 8.22 5.97 5.50
N GLU A 273 7.10 5.78 6.17
CA GLU A 273 6.79 4.53 6.88
C GLU A 273 6.62 3.34 5.92
N LEU A 274 5.85 3.52 4.84
CA LEU A 274 5.47 2.46 3.90
C LEU A 274 6.41 2.38 2.68
N ILE A 275 7.63 2.92 2.79
CA ILE A 275 8.56 2.90 1.66
C ILE A 275 8.84 1.45 1.23
N GLY A 276 8.79 1.23 -0.09
CA GLY A 276 8.97 -0.09 -0.69
C GLY A 276 7.74 -1.00 -0.66
N GLU A 277 6.71 -0.70 0.12
CA GLU A 277 5.56 -1.61 0.35
C GLU A 277 4.40 -1.42 -0.66
N PHE A 278 4.69 -0.81 -1.80
CA PHE A 278 3.76 -0.61 -2.93
C PHE A 278 2.64 0.41 -2.71
N HIS A 279 2.65 1.21 -1.65
CA HIS A 279 1.58 2.21 -1.41
C HIS A 279 1.73 3.52 -2.20
N ARG A 280 2.96 4.05 -2.35
CA ARG A 280 3.15 5.46 -2.78
C ARG A 280 2.53 5.79 -4.13
N VAL A 281 2.62 4.90 -5.12
CA VAL A 281 2.04 5.16 -6.45
C VAL A 281 0.52 5.30 -6.35
N TYR A 282 -0.15 4.39 -5.64
CA TYR A 282 -1.60 4.47 -5.45
C TYR A 282 -2.01 5.69 -4.60
N ASP A 283 -1.21 6.08 -3.61
CA ASP A 283 -1.41 7.32 -2.87
C ASP A 283 -1.33 8.54 -3.81
N LEU A 284 -0.39 8.58 -4.74
CA LEU A 284 -0.28 9.70 -5.69
C LEU A 284 -1.43 9.70 -6.70
N VAL A 285 -1.80 8.55 -7.24
CA VAL A 285 -2.90 8.42 -8.22
C VAL A 285 -4.23 8.84 -7.61
N ARG A 286 -4.57 8.37 -6.40
CA ARG A 286 -5.86 8.74 -5.76
C ARG A 286 -5.92 10.22 -5.37
N LEU A 287 -4.78 10.87 -5.22
CA LEU A 287 -4.67 12.29 -4.88
C LEU A 287 -4.58 13.20 -6.10
N GLY A 288 -4.40 12.65 -7.31
CA GLY A 288 -4.13 13.45 -8.51
C GLY A 288 -2.77 14.17 -8.46
N ARG A 289 -1.76 13.53 -7.87
CA ARG A 289 -0.42 14.09 -7.61
C ARG A 289 0.70 13.29 -8.26
N LEU A 290 0.40 12.34 -9.15
CA LEU A 290 1.41 11.54 -9.84
C LEU A 290 2.38 12.41 -10.65
N HIS A 291 1.86 13.45 -11.30
CA HIS A 291 2.66 14.39 -12.08
C HIS A 291 3.71 15.17 -11.26
N GLU A 292 3.50 15.33 -9.94
CA GLU A 292 4.46 16.00 -9.05
C GLU A 292 5.74 15.17 -8.85
N PHE A 293 5.64 13.85 -9.02
CA PHE A 293 6.74 12.91 -8.77
C PHE A 293 7.24 12.22 -10.03
N ASN A 294 6.48 12.28 -11.12
CA ASN A 294 6.83 11.68 -12.39
C ASN A 294 6.76 12.73 -13.51
N SER A 295 7.92 13.20 -13.95
CA SER A 295 8.05 14.21 -15.00
C SER A 295 7.53 13.76 -16.38
N PHE A 296 7.29 12.47 -16.59
CA PHE A 296 6.68 11.95 -17.81
C PHE A 296 5.15 12.09 -17.82
N VAL A 297 4.54 12.31 -16.66
CA VAL A 297 3.08 12.49 -16.53
C VAL A 297 2.80 13.98 -16.34
N THR A 298 2.02 14.58 -17.23
CA THR A 298 1.53 15.95 -17.04
C THR A 298 0.29 15.95 -16.15
N ALA A 299 -0.02 17.08 -15.51
CA ALA A 299 -1.26 17.23 -14.75
C ALA A 299 -2.52 16.94 -15.59
N GLN A 300 -2.47 17.24 -16.90
CA GLN A 300 -3.56 16.88 -17.82
C GLN A 300 -3.56 15.38 -18.11
N GLY A 301 -2.40 14.78 -18.39
CA GLY A 301 -2.29 13.34 -18.62
C GLY A 301 -2.79 12.51 -17.44
N GLU A 302 -2.56 12.97 -16.21
CA GLU A 302 -3.10 12.34 -15.02
C GLU A 302 -4.63 12.37 -14.97
N LYS A 303 -5.26 13.53 -15.26
CA LYS A 303 -6.73 13.64 -15.38
C LYS A 303 -7.29 12.76 -16.49
N ASP A 304 -6.52 12.59 -17.56
CA ASP A 304 -6.85 11.76 -18.71
C ASP A 304 -6.66 10.25 -18.44
N GLY A 305 -6.12 9.88 -17.27
CA GLY A 305 -6.00 8.51 -16.80
C GLY A 305 -4.62 7.87 -16.91
N ALA A 306 -3.54 8.66 -17.03
CA ALA A 306 -2.16 8.17 -17.03
C ALA A 306 -1.78 7.36 -15.77
N GLY A 307 -2.51 7.52 -14.66
CA GLY A 307 -2.31 6.76 -13.44
C GLY A 307 -2.87 5.34 -13.46
N PHE A 308 -3.65 4.97 -14.48
CA PHE A 308 -4.20 3.62 -14.64
C PHE A 308 -3.30 2.77 -15.54
N PHE A 309 -3.42 1.44 -15.46
CA PHE A 309 -2.77 0.57 -16.45
C PHE A 309 -3.54 0.59 -17.78
N PRO A 310 -2.85 0.49 -18.93
CA PRO A 310 -3.53 0.31 -20.21
C PRO A 310 -4.24 -1.05 -20.25
N VAL A 311 -5.43 -1.07 -20.84
CA VAL A 311 -6.07 -2.32 -21.22
C VAL A 311 -5.31 -2.93 -22.40
N SER A 312 -5.01 -4.22 -22.35
CA SER A 312 -4.34 -4.94 -23.45
C SER A 312 -5.20 -4.97 -24.71
N ASP A 313 -4.58 -4.79 -25.89
CA ASP A 313 -5.27 -4.86 -27.19
C ASP A 313 -6.02 -6.17 -27.41
N GLU A 314 -5.50 -7.29 -26.88
CA GLU A 314 -6.15 -8.60 -26.96
C GLU A 314 -7.47 -8.65 -26.18
N ALA A 315 -7.63 -7.82 -25.15
CA ALA A 315 -8.88 -7.75 -24.39
C ALA A 315 -10.01 -7.16 -25.24
N PHE A 316 -9.73 -6.18 -26.10
CA PHE A 316 -10.72 -5.58 -27.02
C PHE A 316 -11.19 -6.56 -28.09
N ALA A 317 -10.31 -7.46 -28.56
CA ALA A 317 -10.70 -8.52 -29.49
C ALA A 317 -11.71 -9.50 -28.86
N ASN A 318 -11.61 -9.75 -27.55
CA ASN A 318 -12.50 -10.65 -26.81
C ASN A 318 -13.80 -9.99 -26.31
N ASN A 319 -13.79 -8.67 -26.13
CA ASN A 319 -14.97 -7.91 -25.73
C ASN A 319 -15.02 -6.56 -26.49
N PRO A 320 -15.75 -6.48 -27.61
CA PRO A 320 -15.80 -5.27 -28.42
C PRO A 320 -16.53 -4.09 -27.73
N ASN A 321 -17.16 -4.30 -26.57
CA ASN A 321 -17.77 -3.23 -25.78
C ASN A 321 -16.79 -2.58 -24.78
N MET A 322 -15.55 -3.07 -24.67
CA MET A 322 -14.54 -2.43 -23.82
C MET A 322 -14.01 -1.17 -24.50
N GLU A 323 -13.84 -0.12 -23.71
CA GLU A 323 -13.17 1.12 -24.13
C GLU A 323 -11.84 1.28 -23.38
N GLN A 324 -10.87 1.90 -24.05
CA GLN A 324 -9.58 2.23 -23.44
C GLN A 324 -9.68 3.53 -22.63
N THR A 325 -8.96 3.61 -21.53
CA THR A 325 -8.73 4.86 -20.79
C THR A 325 -8.15 5.93 -21.71
N TYR A 326 -8.71 7.15 -21.68
CA TYR A 326 -8.43 8.20 -22.66
C TYR A 326 -6.93 8.46 -22.90
N TYR A 327 -6.12 8.55 -21.85
CA TYR A 327 -4.66 8.72 -21.97
C TYR A 327 -3.99 7.62 -22.82
N TRP A 328 -4.38 6.36 -22.61
CA TRP A 328 -3.79 5.19 -23.28
C TRP A 328 -4.32 4.95 -24.69
N GLN A 329 -5.22 5.81 -25.20
CA GLN A 329 -5.59 5.79 -26.62
C GLN A 329 -4.48 6.35 -27.53
N PHE A 330 -3.58 7.15 -26.97
CA PHE A 330 -2.57 7.91 -27.73
C PHE A 330 -1.12 7.67 -27.26
N ASN A 331 -0.92 6.92 -26.17
CA ASN A 331 0.38 6.83 -25.48
C ASN A 331 0.80 5.37 -25.13
N GLN A 332 0.35 4.38 -25.92
CA GLN A 332 0.74 2.97 -25.74
C GLN A 332 2.15 2.66 -26.25
#